data_AF-A0A2V5P3K7-F1
#
_entry.id   AF-A0A2V5P3K7-F1
#
_cell.length_a   1.000
_cell.length_b   1.000
_cell.length_c   1.000
_cell.angle_alpha   90.00
_cell.angle_beta   90.00
_cell.angle_gamma   90.00
#
_symmetry.space_group_name_H-M   'P 1'
#
loop_
_entity.id
_entity.type
_entity.pdbx_description
1 polymer ?
#
loop_
_entity_poly.entity_id
_entity_poly.type
_entity_poly.pdbx_seq_one_letter_code
_entity_poly.pdbx_strand_id
1 'polypeptide(L)'
;TNPLLEVQARALYVPFVKAPVIANMSWFTFVFFALIIVGSSNAVNLTDGLDGLATGCTITVAFAYALLSYAAGNFRIAEYLQVPFYPFAGELTVVCSALIGAGLGFLWFNCYPAKVFMGDTGSLAIGGMLGVVAICCKQELLLVVVGGVFVIEAVSVILQVLSFKLTGKRFFVMSPLHHHFELTGWKETTVIVRFWILSIIFALLGLATLKLR
;
A
#
# COMPACT_ATOMS: atom_id res chain seq x y z
N THR A 1 -18.42 9.43 -21.01
CA THR A 1 -17.32 9.60 -20.03
C THR A 1 -16.88 11.06 -20.05
N ASN A 2 -16.58 11.67 -18.90
CA ASN A 2 -16.14 13.07 -18.85
C ASN A 2 -14.71 13.17 -19.42
N PRO A 3 -14.47 13.89 -20.53
CA PRO A 3 -13.15 13.94 -21.19
C PRO A 3 -12.05 14.52 -20.30
N LEU A 4 -12.40 15.37 -19.33
CA LEU A 4 -11.43 15.91 -18.36
C LEU A 4 -10.90 14.82 -17.41
N LEU A 5 -11.77 13.90 -16.98
CA LEU A 5 -11.36 12.77 -16.14
C LEU A 5 -10.43 11.81 -16.89
N GLU A 6 -10.64 11.63 -18.19
CA GLU A 6 -9.80 10.76 -19.01
C GLU A 6 -8.37 11.32 -19.15
N VAL A 7 -8.24 12.62 -19.39
CA VAL A 7 -6.92 13.29 -19.43
C VAL A 7 -6.24 13.22 -18.07
N GLN A 8 -6.97 13.50 -16.99
CA GLN A 8 -6.44 13.42 -15.64
C GLN A 8 -6.01 12.00 -15.24
N ALA A 9 -6.78 10.97 -15.61
CA ALA A 9 -6.45 9.58 -15.33
C ALA A 9 -5.12 9.16 -15.97
N ARG A 10 -4.84 9.65 -17.18
CA ARG A 10 -3.62 9.35 -17.93
C ARG A 10 -2.38 10.15 -17.49
N ALA A 11 -2.57 11.16 -16.64
CA ALA A 11 -1.46 11.96 -16.10
C ALA A 11 -0.76 11.23 -14.94
N LEU A 12 0.56 11.29 -14.87
CA LEU A 12 1.34 10.72 -13.76
C LEU A 12 1.78 11.81 -12.79
N TYR A 13 1.36 11.69 -11.54
CA TYR A 13 1.84 12.53 -10.45
C TYR A 13 2.93 11.80 -9.68
N VAL A 14 4.00 12.52 -9.36
CA VAL A 14 5.08 12.02 -8.50
C VAL A 14 4.92 12.70 -7.14
N PRO A 15 5.14 11.98 -6.01
CA PRO A 15 5.17 12.61 -4.70
C PRO A 15 6.09 13.84 -4.70
N PHE A 16 5.76 14.86 -3.91
CA PHE A 16 6.48 16.14 -3.80
C PHE A 16 6.43 17.08 -5.02
N VAL A 17 5.89 16.64 -6.17
CA VAL A 17 5.76 17.50 -7.36
C VAL A 17 4.31 17.96 -7.52
N LYS A 18 4.09 19.27 -7.70
CA LYS A 18 2.75 19.86 -7.87
C LYS A 18 2.10 19.52 -9.20
N ALA A 19 2.90 19.57 -10.26
CA ALA A 19 2.46 19.33 -11.62
C ALA A 19 2.62 17.84 -12.00
N PRO A 20 1.78 17.30 -12.88
CA PRO A 20 2.01 15.98 -13.44
C PRO A 20 3.34 15.97 -14.20
N VAL A 21 4.20 15.00 -13.88
CA VAL A 21 5.50 14.84 -14.55
C VAL A 21 5.31 14.32 -15.97
N ILE A 22 4.30 13.48 -16.17
CA ILE A 22 3.87 13.01 -17.48
C ILE A 22 2.40 13.39 -17.65
N ALA A 23 2.09 14.27 -18.59
CA ALA A 23 0.72 14.74 -18.79
C ALA A 23 -0.20 13.67 -19.41
N ASN A 24 0.34 12.75 -20.20
CA ASN A 24 -0.43 11.69 -20.85
C ASN A 24 0.43 10.45 -21.11
N MET A 25 0.18 9.37 -20.38
CA MET A 25 0.83 8.08 -20.57
C MET A 25 0.20 7.23 -21.70
N SER A 26 -0.93 7.66 -22.29
CA SER A 26 -1.63 6.93 -23.36
C SER A 26 -1.91 5.46 -22.94
N TRP A 27 -1.65 4.48 -23.82
CA TRP A 27 -1.82 3.06 -23.53
C TRP A 27 -1.02 2.56 -22.33
N PHE A 28 0.12 3.19 -21.99
CA PHE A 28 0.92 2.80 -20.83
C PHE A 28 0.17 2.98 -19.50
N THR A 29 -0.86 3.83 -19.43
CA THR A 29 -1.71 3.94 -18.24
C THR A 29 -2.33 2.60 -17.85
N PHE A 30 -2.77 1.80 -18.82
CA PHE A 30 -3.39 0.50 -18.55
C PHE A 30 -2.38 -0.48 -17.95
N VAL A 31 -1.19 -0.58 -18.54
CA VAL A 31 -0.11 -1.44 -18.05
C VAL A 31 0.36 -1.00 -16.66
N PHE A 32 0.47 0.31 -16.44
CA PHE A 32 0.85 0.88 -15.15
C PHE A 32 -0.18 0.56 -14.05
N PHE A 33 -1.47 0.71 -14.33
CA PHE A 33 -2.53 0.37 -13.37
C PHE A 33 -2.56 -1.13 -13.08
N ALA A 34 -2.42 -1.98 -14.11
CA ALA A 34 -2.31 -3.42 -13.92
C ALA A 34 -1.11 -3.78 -13.02
N LEU A 35 0.04 -3.13 -13.22
CA LEU A 35 1.23 -3.33 -12.39
C LEU A 35 0.99 -2.92 -10.94
N ILE A 36 0.33 -1.79 -10.69
CA ILE A 36 0.00 -1.34 -9.33
C ILE A 36 -0.90 -2.37 -8.64
N ILE A 37 -1.99 -2.77 -9.29
CA ILE A 37 -2.97 -3.70 -8.70
C ILE A 37 -2.35 -5.07 -8.45
N VAL A 38 -1.69 -5.65 -9.45
CA VAL A 38 -1.04 -6.97 -9.32
C VAL A 38 0.11 -6.89 -8.32
N GLY A 39 0.90 -5.82 -8.37
CA GLY A 39 2.02 -5.60 -7.46
C GLY A 39 1.56 -5.48 -6.00
N SER A 40 0.52 -4.69 -5.73
CA SER A 40 -0.03 -4.53 -4.38
C SER A 40 -0.72 -5.79 -3.88
N SER A 41 -1.48 -6.50 -4.71
CA SER A 41 -2.06 -7.81 -4.37
C SER A 41 -1.00 -8.81 -3.92
N ASN A 42 0.07 -8.97 -4.71
CA ASN A 42 1.15 -9.90 -4.38
C ASN A 42 1.98 -9.42 -3.18
N ALA A 43 2.21 -8.12 -3.03
CA ALA A 43 2.97 -7.59 -1.90
C ALA A 43 2.25 -7.82 -0.56
N VAL A 44 0.93 -7.64 -0.51
CA VAL A 44 0.13 -7.95 0.68
C VAL A 44 0.12 -9.46 0.95
N ASN A 45 -0.04 -10.30 -0.09
CA ASN A 45 0.02 -11.76 0.02
C ASN A 45 1.38 -12.26 0.55
N LEU A 46 2.49 -11.73 0.05
CA LEU A 46 3.83 -12.06 0.55
C LEU A 46 4.05 -11.63 2.01
N THR A 47 3.30 -10.64 2.50
CA THR A 47 3.39 -10.15 3.88
C THR A 47 2.49 -10.94 4.84
N ASP A 48 1.53 -11.72 4.32
CA ASP A 48 0.62 -12.58 5.09
C ASP A 48 1.28 -13.91 5.49
N GLY A 49 2.47 -13.81 6.11
CA GLY A 49 3.25 -14.96 6.58
C GLY A 49 3.29 -15.11 8.11
N LEU A 50 2.83 -14.09 8.86
CA LEU A 50 2.80 -14.05 10.32
C LEU A 50 1.45 -13.54 10.85
N ASP A 51 1.08 -14.00 12.05
CA ASP A 51 -0.21 -13.72 12.69
C ASP A 51 -0.42 -12.21 12.91
N GLY A 52 -1.34 -11.60 12.18
CA GLY A 52 -1.68 -10.19 12.29
C GLY A 52 -0.71 -9.22 11.59
N LEU A 53 0.36 -9.70 10.96
CA LEU A 53 1.34 -8.83 10.30
C LEU A 53 0.71 -8.06 9.13
N ALA A 54 0.14 -8.76 8.15
CA ALA A 54 -0.46 -8.15 6.97
C ALA A 54 -1.68 -7.28 7.32
N THR A 55 -2.53 -7.75 8.23
CA THR A 55 -3.73 -7.03 8.68
C THR A 55 -3.38 -5.71 9.38
N GLY A 56 -2.43 -5.72 10.32
CA GLY A 56 -2.03 -4.50 11.02
C GLY A 56 -1.41 -3.46 10.08
N CYS A 57 -0.57 -3.89 9.14
CA CYS A 57 -0.03 -3.01 8.11
C CYS A 57 -1.15 -2.46 7.21
N THR A 58 -2.09 -3.31 6.79
CA THR A 58 -3.25 -2.92 5.96
C THR A 58 -4.07 -1.81 6.62
N ILE A 59 -4.36 -1.92 7.92
CA ILE A 59 -5.15 -0.92 8.65
C ILE A 59 -4.48 0.46 8.58
N THR A 60 -3.15 0.51 8.75
CA THR A 60 -2.41 1.79 8.69
C THR A 60 -2.40 2.39 7.29
N VAL A 61 -2.24 1.57 6.25
CA VAL A 61 -2.27 2.00 4.85
C VAL A 61 -3.67 2.48 4.46
N ALA A 62 -4.71 1.71 4.81
CA ALA A 62 -6.10 2.07 4.59
C ALA A 62 -6.47 3.38 5.31
N PHE A 63 -5.97 3.59 6.53
CA PHE A 63 -6.17 4.84 7.27
C PHE A 63 -5.55 6.04 6.56
N ALA A 64 -4.30 5.92 6.09
CA ALA A 64 -3.68 6.99 5.29
C ALA A 64 -4.47 7.27 4.01
N TYR A 65 -4.91 6.24 3.29
CA TYR A 65 -5.71 6.41 2.08
C TYR A 65 -7.14 6.91 2.33
N ALA A 66 -7.73 6.66 3.50
CA ALA A 66 -8.98 7.27 3.92
C ALA A 66 -8.82 8.80 4.03
N LEU A 67 -7.73 9.27 4.65
CA LEU A 67 -7.46 10.71 4.76
C LEU A 67 -7.11 11.33 3.42
N LEU A 68 -6.30 10.64 2.59
CA LEU A 68 -5.92 11.12 1.25
C LEU A 68 -7.14 11.24 0.33
N SER A 69 -8.02 10.25 0.32
CA SER A 69 -9.23 10.25 -0.50
C SER A 69 -10.22 11.33 -0.06
N TYR A 70 -10.38 11.54 1.25
CA TYR A 70 -11.16 12.64 1.78
C TYR A 70 -10.61 14.00 1.37
N ALA A 71 -9.28 14.19 1.47
CA ALA A 71 -8.63 15.43 1.06
C ALA A 71 -8.78 15.70 -0.45
N ALA A 72 -8.59 14.69 -1.30
CA ALA A 72 -8.74 14.79 -2.75
C ALA A 72 -10.20 15.02 -3.19
N GLY A 73 -11.17 14.53 -2.41
CA GLY A 73 -12.60 14.67 -2.67
C GLY A 73 -13.23 15.97 -2.18
N ASN A 74 -12.52 16.78 -1.38
CA ASN A 74 -13.02 18.05 -0.86
C ASN A 74 -12.28 19.22 -1.50
N PHE A 75 -12.99 20.02 -2.29
CA PHE A 75 -12.41 21.13 -3.06
C PHE A 75 -11.57 22.09 -2.21
N ARG A 76 -12.06 22.48 -1.02
CA ARG A 76 -11.35 23.44 -0.15
C ARG A 76 -10.05 22.85 0.41
N ILE A 77 -10.07 21.57 0.75
CA ILE A 77 -8.90 20.88 1.31
C ILE A 77 -7.88 20.63 0.20
N ALA A 78 -8.34 20.16 -0.97
CA ALA A 78 -7.50 19.94 -2.14
C ALA A 78 -6.80 21.22 -2.60
N GLU A 79 -7.52 22.35 -2.63
CA GLU A 79 -6.94 23.66 -2.94
C GLU A 79 -5.91 24.10 -1.90
N TYR A 80 -6.23 23.98 -0.61
CA TYR A 80 -5.32 24.37 0.48
C TYR A 80 -4.03 23.51 0.52
N LEU A 81 -4.16 22.20 0.33
CA LEU A 81 -3.04 21.26 0.34
C LEU A 81 -2.36 21.10 -1.03
N GLN A 82 -2.83 21.81 -2.07
CA GLN A 82 -2.30 21.72 -3.43
C GLN A 82 -2.29 20.26 -3.95
N VAL A 83 -3.34 19.52 -3.63
CA VAL A 83 -3.56 18.13 -4.07
C VAL A 83 -4.51 18.15 -5.26
N PRO A 84 -4.31 17.28 -6.27
CA PRO A 84 -5.27 17.10 -7.34
C PRO A 84 -6.69 16.82 -6.83
N PHE A 85 -7.64 17.68 -7.18
CA PHE A 85 -9.04 17.51 -6.82
C PHE A 85 -9.73 16.53 -7.76
N TYR A 86 -10.39 15.51 -7.19
CA TYR A 86 -11.18 14.53 -7.92
C TYR A 86 -12.59 14.47 -7.34
N PRO A 87 -13.62 14.88 -8.11
CA PRO A 87 -15.01 14.78 -7.68
C PRO A 87 -15.33 13.34 -7.25
N PHE A 88 -16.03 13.20 -6.12
CA PHE A 88 -16.47 11.93 -5.54
C PHE A 88 -15.35 10.99 -5.05
N ALA A 89 -14.08 11.40 -5.08
CA ALA A 89 -12.99 10.60 -4.48
C ALA A 89 -13.20 10.38 -2.97
N GLY A 90 -13.95 11.27 -2.30
CA GLY A 90 -14.30 11.15 -0.89
C GLY A 90 -15.09 9.88 -0.55
N GLU A 91 -15.82 9.28 -1.49
CA GLU A 91 -16.55 8.02 -1.28
C GLU A 91 -15.59 6.85 -0.98
N LEU A 92 -14.34 6.91 -1.47
CA LEU A 92 -13.32 5.92 -1.14
C LEU A 92 -12.92 5.96 0.33
N THR A 93 -13.18 7.07 1.03
CA THR A 93 -13.00 7.16 2.49
C THR A 93 -13.89 6.15 3.19
N VAL A 94 -15.13 5.95 2.71
CA VAL A 94 -16.08 4.99 3.27
C VAL A 94 -15.57 3.57 3.07
N VAL A 95 -15.08 3.25 1.86
CA VAL A 95 -14.49 1.94 1.55
C VAL A 95 -13.27 1.66 2.42
N CYS A 96 -12.36 2.62 2.56
CA CYS A 96 -11.18 2.50 3.42
C CYS A 96 -11.56 2.35 4.89
N SER A 97 -12.56 3.10 5.37
CA SER A 97 -13.04 3.02 6.75
C SER A 97 -13.70 1.67 7.04
N ALA A 98 -14.45 1.12 6.09
CA ALA A 98 -15.01 -0.23 6.17
C ALA A 98 -13.89 -1.28 6.20
N LEU A 99 -12.85 -1.14 5.38
CA LEU A 99 -11.68 -2.00 5.40
C LEU A 99 -10.94 -1.94 6.75
N ILE A 100 -10.80 -0.75 7.35
CA ILE A 100 -10.22 -0.59 8.69
C ILE A 100 -11.07 -1.31 9.74
N GLY A 101 -12.38 -1.11 9.74
CA GLY A 101 -13.29 -1.77 10.69
C GLY A 101 -13.27 -3.29 10.55
N ALA A 102 -13.34 -3.80 9.31
CA ALA A 102 -13.21 -5.23 9.02
C ALA A 102 -11.84 -5.78 9.42
N GLY A 103 -10.76 -5.04 9.15
CA GLY A 103 -9.40 -5.38 9.53
C GLY A 103 -9.22 -5.46 11.04
N LEU A 104 -9.74 -4.49 11.80
CA LEU A 104 -9.72 -4.52 13.27
C LEU A 104 -10.52 -5.71 13.82
N GLY A 105 -11.69 -6.00 13.25
CA GLY A 105 -12.50 -7.16 13.61
C GLY A 105 -11.82 -8.49 13.28
N PHE A 106 -11.14 -8.58 12.13
CA PHE A 106 -10.36 -9.76 11.75
C PHE A 106 -9.12 -9.93 12.64
N LEU A 107 -8.41 -8.84 12.93
CA LEU A 107 -7.22 -8.83 13.79
C LEU A 107 -7.52 -9.34 15.20
N TRP A 108 -8.74 -9.14 15.72
CA TRP A 108 -9.18 -9.71 16.99
C TRP A 108 -9.06 -11.24 17.04
N PHE A 109 -9.22 -11.92 15.91
CA PHE A 109 -9.11 -13.38 15.79
C PHE A 109 -7.78 -13.83 15.17
N ASN A 110 -7.09 -12.95 14.46
CA ASN A 110 -5.84 -13.22 13.75
C ASN A 110 -4.59 -12.78 14.52
N CYS A 111 -4.71 -12.04 15.62
CA CYS A 111 -3.57 -11.71 16.48
C CYS A 111 -2.95 -12.98 17.09
N TYR A 112 -1.62 -13.00 17.22
CA TYR A 112 -0.90 -14.15 17.76
C TYR A 112 -1.42 -14.58 19.15
N PRO A 113 -1.71 -15.88 19.37
CA PRO A 113 -1.78 -16.97 18.39
C PRO A 113 -3.09 -16.94 17.58
N ALA A 114 -3.00 -16.99 16.24
CA ALA A 114 -4.15 -16.85 15.36
C ALA A 114 -5.15 -18.00 15.45
N LYS A 115 -6.44 -17.66 15.39
CA LYS A 115 -7.57 -18.60 15.30
C LYS A 115 -8.11 -18.72 13.87
N VAL A 116 -7.88 -17.69 13.05
CA VAL A 116 -8.33 -17.60 11.65
C VAL A 116 -7.19 -17.01 10.83
N PHE A 117 -6.93 -17.61 9.67
CA PHE A 117 -5.95 -17.13 8.69
C PHE A 117 -6.64 -16.35 7.58
N MET A 118 -5.94 -15.34 7.03
CA MET A 118 -6.47 -14.47 6.00
C MET A 118 -6.55 -15.22 4.66
N GLY A 119 -5.45 -15.91 4.31
CA GLY A 119 -5.34 -16.69 3.08
C GLY A 119 -5.34 -15.83 1.82
N ASP A 120 -5.22 -16.48 0.66
CA ASP A 120 -5.14 -15.78 -0.63
C ASP A 120 -6.40 -14.96 -0.92
N THR A 121 -7.57 -15.43 -0.49
CA THR A 121 -8.84 -14.72 -0.66
C THR A 121 -8.82 -13.33 -0.03
N GLY A 122 -8.30 -13.21 1.20
CA GLY A 122 -8.22 -11.93 1.89
C GLY A 122 -7.05 -11.09 1.38
N SER A 123 -5.86 -11.67 1.32
CA SER A 123 -4.63 -10.92 1.04
C SER A 123 -4.58 -10.34 -0.38
N LEU A 124 -4.96 -11.11 -1.40
CA LEU A 124 -5.00 -10.62 -2.79
C LEU A 124 -6.08 -9.55 -2.99
N ALA A 125 -7.25 -9.72 -2.37
CA ALA A 125 -8.35 -8.77 -2.44
C ALA A 125 -8.01 -7.44 -1.77
N ILE A 126 -7.41 -7.50 -0.57
CA ILE A 126 -6.96 -6.31 0.17
C ILE A 126 -5.90 -5.55 -0.63
N GLY A 127 -4.86 -6.23 -1.10
CA GLY A 127 -3.82 -5.57 -1.88
C GLY A 127 -4.36 -4.96 -3.18
N GLY A 128 -5.26 -5.66 -3.87
CA GLY A 128 -5.89 -5.16 -5.09
C GLY A 128 -6.77 -3.93 -4.81
N MET A 129 -7.55 -3.96 -3.73
CA MET A 129 -8.36 -2.84 -3.28
C MET A 129 -7.51 -1.60 -2.96
N LEU A 130 -6.40 -1.76 -2.22
CA LEU A 130 -5.48 -0.67 -1.92
C LEU A 130 -4.86 -0.08 -3.19
N GLY A 131 -4.50 -0.93 -4.16
CA GLY A 131 -4.00 -0.51 -5.46
C GLY A 131 -5.03 0.32 -6.24
N VAL A 132 -6.29 -0.14 -6.28
CA VAL A 132 -7.39 0.58 -6.93
C VAL A 132 -7.68 1.92 -6.24
N VAL A 133 -7.71 1.95 -4.89
CA VAL A 133 -7.91 3.20 -4.14
C VAL A 133 -6.79 4.20 -4.45
N ALA A 134 -5.53 3.75 -4.52
CA ALA A 134 -4.40 4.60 -4.85
C ALA A 134 -4.51 5.21 -6.26
N ILE A 135 -4.96 4.41 -7.24
CA ILE A 135 -5.26 4.85 -8.60
C ILE A 135 -6.38 5.89 -8.62
N CYS A 136 -7.51 5.61 -7.96
CA CYS A 136 -8.66 6.51 -7.96
C CYS A 136 -8.39 7.82 -7.21
N CYS A 137 -7.48 7.81 -6.22
CA CYS A 137 -7.02 9.02 -5.52
C CYS A 137 -5.91 9.78 -6.27
N LYS A 138 -5.38 9.23 -7.37
CA LYS A 138 -4.24 9.77 -8.13
C LYS A 138 -3.01 10.02 -7.26
N GLN A 139 -2.80 9.06 -6.37
CA GLN A 139 -1.67 8.94 -5.47
C GLN A 139 -1.08 7.53 -5.61
N GLU A 140 -0.84 7.11 -6.85
CA GLU A 140 -0.38 5.78 -7.23
C GLU A 140 1.01 5.49 -6.65
N LEU A 141 1.97 6.38 -6.93
CA LEU A 141 3.35 6.24 -6.47
C LEU A 141 3.50 6.49 -4.97
N LEU A 142 2.54 7.19 -4.35
CA LEU A 142 2.52 7.37 -2.89
C LEU A 142 2.25 6.04 -2.18
N LEU A 143 1.64 5.05 -2.85
CA LEU A 143 1.41 3.71 -2.29
C LEU A 143 2.73 3.02 -1.96
N VAL A 144 3.78 3.30 -2.72
CA VAL A 144 5.12 2.75 -2.47
C VAL A 144 5.67 3.24 -1.13
N VAL A 145 5.36 4.48 -0.75
CA VAL A 145 5.77 5.06 0.52
C VAL A 145 4.85 4.61 1.65
N VAL A 146 3.54 4.78 1.49
CA VAL A 146 2.54 4.45 2.53
C VAL A 146 2.54 2.96 2.83
N GLY A 147 2.57 2.12 1.79
CA GLY A 147 2.68 0.66 1.88
C GLY A 147 4.11 0.16 1.99
N GLY A 148 5.04 0.97 2.52
CA GLY A 148 6.48 0.70 2.52
C GLY A 148 6.86 -0.66 3.10
N VAL A 149 6.12 -1.17 4.11
CA VAL A 149 6.33 -2.53 4.65
C VAL A 149 6.07 -3.59 3.58
N PHE A 150 4.91 -3.53 2.90
CA PHE A 150 4.57 -4.45 1.81
C PHE A 150 5.59 -4.40 0.68
N VAL A 151 6.08 -3.19 0.36
CA VAL A 151 7.11 -3.00 -0.67
C VAL A 151 8.43 -3.64 -0.25
N ILE A 152 8.90 -3.42 0.98
CA ILE A 152 10.15 -3.99 1.48
C ILE A 152 10.07 -5.52 1.50
N GLU A 153 8.93 -6.08 1.91
CA GLU A 153 8.68 -7.52 1.88
C GLU A 153 8.76 -8.08 0.46
N ALA A 154 8.06 -7.47 -0.50
CA ALA A 154 8.10 -7.88 -1.90
C ALA A 154 9.51 -7.74 -2.52
N VAL A 155 10.20 -6.63 -2.23
CA VAL A 155 11.57 -6.39 -2.70
C VAL A 155 12.54 -7.41 -2.10
N SER A 156 12.35 -7.82 -0.84
CA SER A 156 13.19 -8.85 -0.21
C SER A 156 13.14 -10.18 -0.98
N VAL A 157 11.94 -10.57 -1.45
CA VAL A 157 11.74 -11.77 -2.26
C VAL A 157 12.36 -11.62 -3.64
N ILE A 158 12.16 -10.48 -4.31
CA ILE A 158 12.76 -10.21 -5.62
C ILE A 158 14.29 -10.29 -5.54
N LEU A 159 14.90 -9.63 -4.55
CA LEU A 159 16.35 -9.65 -4.33
C LEU A 159 16.85 -11.06 -4.01
N GLN A 160 16.13 -11.81 -3.18
CA GLN A 160 16.50 -13.19 -2.84
C GLN A 160 16.50 -14.09 -4.07
N VAL A 161 15.43 -14.05 -4.87
CA VAL A 161 15.28 -14.86 -6.10
C VAL A 161 16.35 -14.47 -7.12
N LEU A 162 16.61 -13.18 -7.29
CA LEU A 162 17.62 -12.67 -8.21
C LEU A 162 19.03 -13.12 -7.79
N SER A 163 19.37 -12.96 -6.50
CA SER A 163 20.66 -13.40 -5.94
C SER A 163 20.87 -14.89 -6.14
N PHE A 164 19.87 -15.71 -5.83
CA PHE A 164 19.98 -17.16 -5.97
C PHE A 164 20.11 -17.60 -7.43
N LYS A 165 19.38 -16.97 -8.37
CA LYS A 165 19.49 -17.25 -9.80
C LYS A 165 20.83 -16.83 -10.42
N LEU A 166 21.40 -15.71 -9.98
CA LEU A 166 22.64 -15.17 -10.53
C LEU A 166 23.91 -15.76 -9.89
N THR A 167 23.89 -16.01 -8.58
CA THR A 167 25.10 -16.37 -7.82
C THR A 167 25.03 -17.74 -7.16
N GLY A 168 23.85 -18.38 -7.12
CA GLY A 168 23.60 -19.58 -6.32
C GLY A 168 23.57 -19.32 -4.81
N LYS A 169 23.75 -18.07 -4.36
CA LYS A 169 23.80 -17.71 -2.93
C LYS A 169 22.55 -16.94 -2.52
N ARG A 170 22.07 -17.23 -1.31
CA ARG A 170 20.97 -16.52 -0.66
C ARG A 170 21.48 -15.17 -0.11
N PHE A 171 20.70 -14.11 -0.29
CA PHE A 171 21.01 -12.78 0.25
C PHE A 171 20.56 -12.65 1.71
N PHE A 172 19.30 -13.00 1.98
CA PHE A 172 18.74 -13.17 3.33
C PHE A 172 18.77 -14.65 3.73
N VAL A 173 18.74 -14.92 5.04
CA VAL A 173 18.63 -16.31 5.56
C VAL A 173 17.39 -17.01 5.00
N MET A 174 16.27 -16.29 4.94
CA MET A 174 15.02 -16.66 4.29
C MET A 174 14.31 -15.39 3.79
N SER A 175 13.51 -15.50 2.74
CA SER A 175 12.60 -14.44 2.28
C SER A 175 11.17 -14.98 2.35
N PRO A 176 10.16 -14.15 2.70
CA PRO A 176 10.21 -12.70 2.87
C PRO A 176 10.94 -12.24 4.16
N LEU A 177 11.07 -10.92 4.34
CA LEU A 177 11.95 -10.30 5.34
C LEU A 177 11.55 -10.64 6.78
N HIS A 178 10.26 -10.78 7.08
CA HIS A 178 9.84 -11.21 8.42
C HIS A 178 10.44 -12.56 8.84
N HIS A 179 10.50 -13.55 7.94
CA HIS A 179 11.13 -14.84 8.23
C HIS A 179 12.65 -14.74 8.42
N HIS A 180 13.30 -13.79 7.73
CA HIS A 180 14.70 -13.51 8.01
C HIS A 180 14.89 -13.10 9.47
N PHE A 181 14.05 -12.21 10.00
CA PHE A 181 14.15 -11.77 11.39
C PHE A 181 13.84 -12.88 12.40
N GLU A 182 12.83 -13.71 12.13
CA GLU A 182 12.54 -14.88 12.98
C GLU A 182 13.73 -15.84 13.09
N LEU A 183 14.35 -16.19 11.96
CA LEU A 183 15.50 -17.10 11.93
C LEU A 183 16.78 -16.47 12.53
N THR A 184 16.84 -15.14 12.62
CA THR A 184 17.90 -14.44 13.37
C THR A 184 17.64 -14.34 14.88
N GLY A 185 16.55 -14.93 15.37
CA GLY A 185 16.25 -15.10 16.79
C GLY A 185 15.22 -14.11 17.34
N TRP A 186 14.52 -13.33 16.50
CA TRP A 186 13.43 -12.48 16.98
C TRP A 186 12.18 -13.31 17.23
N LYS A 187 11.46 -13.00 18.31
CA LYS A 187 10.13 -13.58 18.54
C LYS A 187 9.16 -13.04 17.48
N GLU A 188 8.25 -13.89 17.02
CA GLU A 188 7.21 -13.53 16.04
C GLU A 188 6.48 -12.23 16.43
N THR A 189 6.00 -12.14 17.68
CA THR A 189 5.33 -10.93 18.21
C THR A 189 6.20 -9.67 18.16
N THR A 190 7.53 -9.82 18.30
CA THR A 190 8.46 -8.70 18.18
C THR A 190 8.60 -8.24 16.74
N VAL A 191 8.62 -9.16 15.78
CA VAL A 191 8.62 -8.84 14.34
C VAL A 191 7.33 -8.10 13.98
N ILE A 192 6.17 -8.66 14.35
CA ILE A 192 4.84 -8.10 14.07
C ILE A 192 4.74 -6.66 14.57
N VAL A 193 4.99 -6.41 15.87
CA VAL A 193 4.84 -5.07 16.46
C VAL A 193 5.83 -4.07 15.85
N ARG A 194 7.08 -4.48 15.56
CA ARG A 194 8.06 -3.59 14.92
C ARG A 194 7.65 -3.22 13.50
N PHE A 195 7.10 -4.17 12.75
CA PHE A 195 6.61 -3.91 11.40
C PHE A 195 5.37 -3.02 11.43
N TRP A 196 4.48 -3.14 12.42
CA TRP A 196 3.39 -2.20 12.62
C TRP A 196 3.88 -0.78 12.92
N ILE A 197 4.90 -0.63 13.78
CA ILE A 197 5.52 0.67 14.05
C ILE A 197 6.08 1.27 12.75
N LEU A 198 6.81 0.47 11.95
CA LEU A 198 7.30 0.91 10.65
C LEU A 198 6.16 1.30 9.70
N SER A 199 5.08 0.52 9.67
CA SER A 199 3.90 0.81 8.84
C SER A 199 3.23 2.13 9.22
N ILE A 200 3.12 2.43 10.52
CA ILE A 200 2.64 3.72 11.02
C ILE A 200 3.57 4.85 10.57
N ILE A 201 4.90 4.68 10.69
CA ILE A 201 5.88 5.68 10.25
C ILE A 201 5.73 5.94 8.75
N PHE A 202 5.64 4.89 7.92
CA PHE A 202 5.43 5.00 6.48
C PHE A 202 4.12 5.71 6.12
N ALA A 203 3.03 5.38 6.82
CA ALA A 203 1.74 6.06 6.65
C ALA A 203 1.85 7.56 6.99
N LEU A 204 2.49 7.91 8.10
CA LEU A 204 2.72 9.30 8.50
C LEU A 204 3.62 10.05 7.53
N LEU A 205 4.68 9.41 7.02
CA LEU A 205 5.55 9.98 5.98
C LEU A 205 4.76 10.26 4.69
N GLY A 206 3.91 9.32 4.28
CA GLY A 206 3.02 9.49 3.14
C GLY A 206 2.04 10.67 3.33
N LEU A 207 1.42 10.78 4.50
CA LEU A 207 0.55 11.92 4.84
C LEU A 207 1.32 13.25 4.91
N ALA A 208 2.55 13.25 5.42
CA ALA A 208 3.37 14.46 5.47
C ALA A 208 3.66 15.03 4.06
N THR A 209 3.69 14.17 3.02
CA THR A 209 3.84 14.63 1.63
C THR A 209 2.72 15.54 1.15
N LEU A 210 1.54 15.52 1.77
CA LEU A 210 0.42 16.42 1.46
C LEU A 210 0.78 17.88 1.70
N LYS A 211 1.58 18.17 2.74
CA LYS A 211 1.92 19.54 3.13
C LYS A 211 3.21 20.05 2.49
N LEU A 212 4.00 19.14 1.92
CA LEU A 212 5.30 19.42 1.32
C LEU A 212 5.23 19.70 -0.18
N ARG A 213 4.02 19.86 -0.73
CA ARG A 213 3.82 20.29 -2.12
C ARG A 213 3.81 21.81 -2.20
#